data_AF-A0A7S4MHK0-F1
#
_entry.id   AF-A0A7S4MHK0-F1
#
_cell.length_a   1.000
_cell.length_b   1.000
_cell.length_c   1.000
_cell.angle_alpha   90.00
_cell.angle_beta   90.00
_cell.angle_gamma   90.00
#
_symmetry.space_group_name_H-M   'P 1'
#
loop_
_entity.id
_entity.type
_entity.pdbx_description
1 polymer ?
#
loop_
_entity_poly.entity_id
_entity_poly.type
_entity_poly.pdbx_seq_one_letter_code
_entity_poly.pdbx_strand_id
1 'polypeptide(L)'
;GGDGAAKGGKPLVGTRTAAQLKADADAAFREARLGKAVTLYGRALKADAAAEWMGGGGGILFRCQCLANRSACHLKQREFDVTVDDATAALTALTVQPETEAGEVRALTLKLLARRGVALCQLGRYVDAKADYAKAVELDPGSEQLKRDLAMIEQQCAA
;
A
#
# COMPACT_ATOMS: atom_id res chain seq x y z
N GLY A 1 -0.05 24.88 42.31
CA GLY A 1 0.25 23.49 41.94
C GLY A 1 -0.47 23.22 40.65
N GLY A 2 0.28 22.95 39.57
CA GLY A 2 -0.24 22.88 38.21
C GLY A 2 -1.10 21.65 37.94
N ASP A 3 -2.12 21.88 37.12
CA ASP A 3 -2.99 20.87 36.49
C ASP A 3 -2.17 19.82 35.75
N GLY A 4 -2.30 18.57 36.18
CA GLY A 4 -1.58 17.42 35.65
C GLY A 4 -2.45 16.59 34.72
N ALA A 5 -2.32 16.88 33.42
CA ALA A 5 -2.36 15.95 32.28
C ALA A 5 -3.48 14.89 32.24
N ALA A 6 -4.43 15.10 31.33
CA ALA A 6 -5.34 14.09 30.81
C ALA A 6 -4.56 12.88 30.28
N LYS A 7 -4.73 11.72 30.93
CA LYS A 7 -4.18 10.44 30.46
C LYS A 7 -4.96 9.97 29.23
N GLY A 8 -4.22 9.56 28.20
CA GLY A 8 -4.73 9.01 26.94
C GLY A 8 -5.82 7.98 27.16
N GLY A 9 -6.98 8.24 26.55
CA GLY A 9 -8.15 7.39 26.65
C GLY A 9 -7.88 6.00 26.09
N LYS A 10 -8.10 4.97 26.91
CA LYS A 10 -8.23 3.59 26.42
C LYS A 10 -9.33 3.56 25.34
N PRO A 11 -9.17 2.77 24.27
CA PRO A 11 -10.24 2.61 23.29
C PRO A 11 -11.53 2.15 24.00
N LEU A 12 -12.66 2.78 23.64
CA LEU A 12 -13.98 2.44 24.15
C LEU A 12 -14.21 0.93 23.99
N VAL A 13 -14.65 0.27 25.06
CA VAL A 13 -14.97 -1.16 25.09
C VAL A 13 -15.89 -1.49 23.90
N GLY A 14 -15.36 -2.23 22.91
CA GLY A 14 -16.11 -2.66 21.71
C GLY A 14 -15.60 -2.14 20.36
N THR A 15 -14.71 -1.15 20.30
CA THR A 15 -14.14 -0.69 19.02
C THR A 15 -12.90 -1.50 18.62
N ARG A 16 -12.91 -2.12 17.43
CA ARG A 16 -11.76 -2.86 16.90
C ARG A 16 -10.57 -1.92 16.67
N THR A 17 -9.37 -2.38 17.01
CA THR A 17 -8.12 -1.65 16.74
C THR A 17 -7.78 -1.67 15.25
N ALA A 18 -6.89 -0.76 14.81
CA ALA A 18 -6.38 -0.77 13.43
C ALA A 18 -5.75 -2.12 13.06
N ALA A 19 -4.97 -2.72 13.97
CA ALA A 19 -4.35 -4.03 13.77
C ALA A 19 -5.39 -5.16 13.60
N GLN A 20 -6.45 -5.17 14.41
CA GLN A 20 -7.54 -6.15 14.28
C GLN A 20 -8.27 -6.00 12.95
N LEU A 21 -8.55 -4.75 12.53
CA LEU A 21 -9.19 -4.47 11.24
C LEU A 21 -8.32 -4.93 10.06
N LYS A 22 -7.00 -4.73 10.14
CA LYS A 22 -6.06 -5.23 9.13
C LYS A 22 -6.04 -6.76 9.10
N ALA A 23 -6.02 -7.43 10.26
CA ALA A 23 -6.04 -8.89 10.32
C ALA A 23 -7.34 -9.47 9.72
N ASP A 24 -8.49 -8.85 10.02
CA ASP A 24 -9.78 -9.22 9.41
C ASP A 24 -9.76 -8.97 7.88
N ALA A 25 -9.11 -7.90 7.42
CA ALA A 25 -8.95 -7.60 6.01
C ALA A 25 -8.08 -8.65 5.30
N ASP A 26 -6.94 -9.01 5.90
CA ASP A 26 -6.04 -10.05 5.40
C ASP A 26 -6.75 -11.42 5.34
N ALA A 27 -7.62 -11.73 6.31
CA ALA A 27 -8.46 -12.93 6.28
C ALA A 27 -9.49 -12.87 5.13
N ALA A 28 -10.21 -11.76 4.98
CA ALA A 28 -11.16 -11.57 3.88
C ALA A 28 -10.47 -11.65 2.50
N PHE A 29 -9.24 -11.15 2.38
CA PHE A 29 -8.45 -11.25 1.16
C PHE A 29 -8.10 -12.69 0.82
N ARG A 30 -7.65 -13.49 1.81
CA ARG A 30 -7.36 -14.93 1.63
C ARG A 30 -8.60 -15.72 1.23
N GLU A 31 -9.77 -15.31 1.69
CA GLU A 31 -11.08 -15.89 1.31
C GLU A 31 -11.63 -15.35 -0.02
N ALA A 32 -10.83 -14.57 -0.77
CA ALA A 32 -11.22 -13.91 -2.03
C ALA A 32 -12.43 -12.96 -1.90
N ARG A 33 -12.78 -12.52 -0.69
CA ARG A 33 -13.85 -11.55 -0.43
C ARG A 33 -13.33 -10.13 -0.59
N LEU A 34 -12.98 -9.75 -1.83
CA LEU A 34 -12.22 -8.54 -2.14
C LEU A 34 -12.90 -7.24 -1.67
N GLY A 35 -14.21 -7.07 -1.89
CA GLY A 35 -14.94 -5.88 -1.43
C GLY A 35 -14.95 -5.73 0.10
N LYS A 36 -15.05 -6.85 0.82
CA LYS A 36 -14.93 -6.88 2.29
C LYS A 36 -13.51 -6.51 2.73
N ALA A 37 -12.49 -7.07 2.07
CA ALA A 37 -11.09 -6.76 2.34
C ALA A 37 -10.80 -5.26 2.16
N VAL A 38 -11.23 -4.67 1.02
CA VAL A 38 -11.11 -3.21 0.75
C VAL A 38 -11.73 -2.38 1.86
N THR A 39 -12.96 -2.71 2.25
CA THR A 39 -13.69 -2.01 3.31
C THR A 39 -12.92 -2.07 4.64
N LEU A 40 -12.38 -3.23 4.98
CA LEU A 40 -11.66 -3.44 6.24
C LEU A 40 -10.28 -2.75 6.25
N TYR A 41 -9.52 -2.76 5.15
CA TYR A 41 -8.29 -1.96 5.05
C TYR A 41 -8.56 -0.46 5.15
N GLY A 42 -9.63 0.03 4.50
CA GLY A 42 -10.05 1.43 4.63
C GLY A 42 -10.40 1.81 6.07
N ARG A 43 -11.07 0.91 6.81
CA ARG A 43 -11.34 1.11 8.25
C ARG A 43 -10.07 1.04 9.09
N ALA A 44 -9.14 0.15 8.77
CA ALA A 44 -7.85 0.05 9.47
C ALA A 44 -7.04 1.34 9.34
N LEU A 45 -6.98 1.93 8.14
CA LEU A 45 -6.31 3.21 7.89
C LEU A 45 -6.95 4.37 8.69
N LYS A 46 -8.29 4.44 8.72
CA LYS A 46 -9.02 5.46 9.51
C LYS A 46 -8.77 5.30 11.01
N ALA A 47 -8.77 4.06 11.50
CA ALA A 47 -8.50 3.77 12.90
C ALA A 47 -7.04 4.08 13.28
N ASP A 48 -6.10 3.83 12.37
CA ASP A 48 -4.68 4.17 12.56
C ASP A 48 -4.46 5.69 12.66
N ALA A 49 -5.03 6.46 11.73
CA ALA A 49 -4.96 7.91 11.75
C ALA A 49 -5.60 8.50 13.03
N ALA A 50 -6.71 7.93 13.49
CA ALA A 50 -7.33 8.33 14.76
C ALA A 50 -6.44 8.00 15.97
N ALA A 51 -5.73 6.87 15.94
CA ALA A 51 -4.82 6.47 17.00
C ALA A 51 -3.54 7.34 17.03
N GLU A 52 -3.02 7.75 15.87
CA GLU A 52 -1.86 8.64 15.74
C GLU A 52 -2.09 9.98 16.42
N TRP A 53 -3.29 10.56 16.27
CA TRP A 53 -3.68 11.78 16.98
C TRP A 53 -3.60 11.64 18.52
N MET A 54 -3.74 10.42 19.04
CA MET A 54 -3.66 10.11 20.47
C MET A 54 -2.26 9.63 20.90
N GLY A 55 -1.25 9.72 20.04
CA GLY A 55 0.11 9.25 20.31
C GLY A 55 0.30 7.74 20.22
N GLY A 56 -0.63 7.03 19.56
CA GLY A 56 -0.55 5.59 19.25
C GLY A 56 -0.48 5.32 17.73
N GLY A 57 -0.87 4.12 17.30
CA GLY A 57 -0.91 3.74 15.88
C GLY A 57 0.22 2.80 15.45
N GLY A 58 0.08 2.22 14.25
CA GLY A 58 1.06 1.33 13.62
C GLY A 58 2.10 2.07 12.77
N GLY A 59 1.96 3.38 12.61
CA GLY A 59 2.90 4.24 11.90
C GLY A 59 2.89 4.07 10.38
N ILE A 60 3.88 4.67 9.71
CA ILE A 60 3.95 4.74 8.24
C ILE A 60 4.00 3.35 7.60
N LEU A 61 4.78 2.42 8.15
CA LEU A 61 4.89 1.07 7.60
C LEU A 61 3.54 0.34 7.63
N PHE A 62 2.80 0.42 8.74
CA PHE A 62 1.45 -0.16 8.84
C PHE A 62 0.49 0.41 7.78
N ARG A 63 0.51 1.74 7.59
CA ARG A 63 -0.31 2.40 6.56
C ARG A 63 0.07 1.93 5.16
N CYS A 64 1.36 1.85 4.86
CA CYS A 64 1.86 1.38 3.57
C CYS A 64 1.48 -0.08 3.31
N GLN A 65 1.54 -0.95 4.31
CA GLN A 65 1.06 -2.33 4.19
C GLN A 65 -0.45 -2.40 3.89
N CYS A 66 -1.26 -1.60 4.58
CA CYS A 66 -2.70 -1.53 4.34
C CYS A 66 -3.01 -1.04 2.92
N LEU A 67 -2.35 0.03 2.47
CA LEU A 67 -2.49 0.57 1.12
C LEU A 67 -2.02 -0.44 0.06
N ALA A 68 -0.88 -1.11 0.27
CA ALA A 68 -0.38 -2.12 -0.66
C ALA A 68 -1.36 -3.30 -0.81
N ASN A 69 -1.96 -3.77 0.29
CA ASN A 69 -2.92 -4.87 0.21
C ASN A 69 -4.27 -4.41 -0.36
N ARG A 70 -4.71 -3.18 -0.05
CA ARG A 70 -5.92 -2.60 -0.64
C ARG A 70 -5.76 -2.38 -2.15
N SER A 71 -4.60 -1.91 -2.61
CA SER A 71 -4.29 -1.76 -4.04
C SER A 71 -4.32 -3.10 -4.77
N ALA A 72 -3.86 -4.19 -4.13
CA ALA A 72 -3.96 -5.55 -4.68
C ALA A 72 -5.42 -6.01 -4.83
N CYS A 73 -6.29 -5.63 -3.88
CA CYS A 73 -7.72 -5.93 -3.97
C CYS A 73 -8.37 -5.16 -5.13
N HIS A 74 -8.05 -3.88 -5.27
CA HIS A 74 -8.57 -3.04 -6.36
C HIS A 74 -8.07 -3.51 -7.73
N LEU A 75 -6.80 -3.93 -7.82
CA LEU A 75 -6.23 -4.44 -9.06
C LEU A 75 -6.96 -5.71 -9.52
N LYS A 76 -7.26 -6.62 -8.58
CA LYS A 76 -8.06 -7.83 -8.85
C LYS A 76 -9.51 -7.52 -9.24
N GLN A 77 -10.05 -6.38 -8.79
CA GLN A 77 -11.39 -5.90 -9.15
C GLN A 77 -11.39 -5.05 -10.43
N ARG A 78 -10.21 -4.78 -11.04
CA ARG A 78 -10.03 -3.88 -12.19
C ARG A 78 -10.37 -2.41 -11.90
N GLU A 79 -10.30 -2.01 -10.64
CA GLU A 79 -10.42 -0.62 -10.18
C GLU A 79 -9.06 0.09 -10.28
N PHE A 80 -8.61 0.34 -11.51
CA PHE A 80 -7.22 0.71 -11.78
C PHE A 80 -6.82 2.08 -11.23
N ASP A 81 -7.68 3.08 -11.31
CA ASP A 81 -7.39 4.42 -10.76
C ASP A 81 -7.14 4.36 -9.24
N VAL A 82 -7.98 3.63 -8.51
CA VAL A 82 -7.82 3.46 -7.06
C VAL A 82 -6.56 2.65 -6.72
N THR A 83 -6.19 1.66 -7.55
CA THR A 83 -4.90 0.98 -7.40
C THR A 83 -3.73 1.94 -7.55
N VAL A 84 -3.79 2.86 -8.53
CA VAL A 84 -2.74 3.88 -8.74
C VAL A 84 -2.67 4.83 -7.54
N ASP A 85 -3.80 5.30 -7.03
CA ASP A 85 -3.86 6.20 -5.88
C ASP A 85 -3.28 5.56 -4.63
N ASP A 86 -3.72 4.34 -4.30
CA ASP A 86 -3.23 3.59 -3.13
C ASP A 86 -1.73 3.34 -3.21
N ALA A 87 -1.26 2.91 -4.39
CA ALA A 87 0.14 2.60 -4.57
C ALA A 87 1.02 3.84 -4.52
N THR A 88 0.55 4.96 -5.09
CA THR A 88 1.24 6.25 -5.04
C THR A 88 1.35 6.77 -3.62
N ALA A 89 0.25 6.76 -2.86
CA ALA A 89 0.26 7.20 -1.46
C ALA A 89 1.27 6.41 -0.61
N ALA A 90 1.33 5.09 -0.80
CA ALA A 90 2.29 4.23 -0.10
C ALA A 90 3.74 4.51 -0.52
N LEU A 91 4.02 4.61 -1.84
CA LEU A 91 5.36 4.88 -2.34
C LEU A 91 5.89 6.23 -1.86
N THR A 92 5.06 7.28 -1.91
CA THR A 92 5.41 8.61 -1.41
C THR A 92 5.72 8.59 0.09
N ALA A 93 4.97 7.83 0.89
CA ALA A 93 5.24 7.72 2.32
C ALA A 93 6.56 6.97 2.60
N LEU A 94 6.88 5.94 1.81
CA LEU A 94 8.12 5.16 1.96
C LEU A 94 9.37 5.92 1.54
N THR A 95 9.30 6.87 0.59
CA THR A 95 10.48 7.66 0.17
C THR A 95 10.97 8.65 1.23
N VAL A 96 10.16 8.94 2.25
CA VAL A 96 10.46 9.96 3.27
C VAL A 96 11.20 9.38 4.48
N GLN A 97 11.35 8.05 4.60
CA GLN A 97 11.95 7.41 5.79
C GLN A 97 13.10 6.45 5.45
N PRO A 98 14.37 6.82 5.78
CA PRO A 98 15.55 5.99 5.51
C PRO A 98 15.81 4.87 6.54
N GLU A 99 15.14 4.86 7.71
CA GLU A 99 15.48 3.96 8.84
C GLU A 99 14.62 2.67 8.98
N THR A 100 13.72 2.38 8.03
CA THR A 100 12.97 1.10 8.04
C THR A 100 13.84 -0.09 7.65
N GLU A 101 13.58 -1.28 8.21
CA GLU A 101 14.23 -2.53 7.80
C GLU A 101 14.26 -2.66 6.27
N ALA A 102 15.45 -2.47 5.68
CA ALA A 102 15.61 -2.27 4.25
C ALA A 102 15.00 -3.42 3.42
N GLY A 103 14.97 -4.63 4.00
CA GLY A 103 14.37 -5.81 3.38
C GLY A 103 12.85 -5.72 3.20
N GLU A 104 12.11 -5.40 4.26
CA GLU A 104 10.64 -5.34 4.20
C GLU A 104 10.17 -4.19 3.30
N VAL A 105 10.79 -3.01 3.44
CA VAL A 105 10.44 -1.85 2.62
C VAL A 105 10.81 -2.05 1.16
N ARG A 106 11.94 -2.69 0.85
CA ARG A 106 12.27 -3.06 -0.54
C ARG A 106 11.24 -4.01 -1.13
N ALA A 107 10.86 -5.07 -0.40
CA ALA A 107 9.86 -6.03 -0.87
C ALA A 107 8.48 -5.39 -1.07
N LEU A 108 8.10 -4.46 -0.17
CA LEU A 108 6.85 -3.71 -0.27
C LEU A 108 6.87 -2.73 -1.46
N THR A 109 7.98 -2.01 -1.65
CA THR A 109 8.20 -1.08 -2.76
C THR A 109 8.10 -1.80 -4.10
N LEU A 110 8.75 -2.97 -4.25
CA LEU A 110 8.64 -3.80 -5.45
C LEU A 110 7.19 -4.18 -5.77
N LYS A 111 6.42 -4.62 -4.77
CA LYS A 111 4.99 -4.95 -4.96
C LYS A 111 4.17 -3.75 -5.39
N LEU A 112 4.44 -2.58 -4.82
CA LEU A 112 3.73 -1.34 -5.12
C LEU A 112 4.03 -0.85 -6.54
N LEU A 113 5.31 -0.81 -6.94
CA LEU A 113 5.73 -0.43 -8.29
C LEU A 113 5.14 -1.37 -9.34
N ALA A 114 5.23 -2.69 -9.14
CA ALA A 114 4.68 -3.65 -10.09
C ALA A 114 3.15 -3.51 -10.22
N ARG A 115 2.41 -3.38 -9.10
CA ARG A 115 0.94 -3.24 -9.13
C ARG A 115 0.49 -1.93 -9.78
N ARG A 116 1.18 -0.82 -9.46
CA ARG A 116 0.88 0.48 -10.08
C ARG A 116 1.21 0.46 -11.57
N GLY A 117 2.35 -0.12 -11.95
CA GLY A 117 2.72 -0.33 -13.36
C GLY A 117 1.66 -1.12 -14.14
N VAL A 118 1.17 -2.24 -13.60
CA VAL A 118 0.07 -3.00 -14.24
C VAL A 118 -1.19 -2.15 -14.38
N ALA A 119 -1.61 -1.43 -13.33
CA ALA A 119 -2.79 -0.58 -13.40
C ALA A 119 -2.63 0.56 -14.42
N LEU A 120 -1.46 1.20 -14.47
CA LEU A 120 -1.14 2.25 -15.45
C LEU A 120 -1.17 1.71 -16.89
N CYS A 121 -0.66 0.51 -17.14
CA CYS A 121 -0.78 -0.14 -18.45
C CYS A 121 -2.25 -0.37 -18.85
N GLN A 122 -3.10 -0.78 -17.90
CA GLN A 122 -4.54 -0.98 -18.16
C GLN A 122 -5.27 0.34 -18.42
N LEU A 123 -4.75 1.45 -17.92
CA LEU A 123 -5.23 2.82 -18.18
C LEU A 123 -4.60 3.45 -19.44
N GLY A 124 -3.74 2.73 -20.18
CA GLY A 124 -3.02 3.26 -21.34
C GLY A 124 -1.91 4.26 -21.00
N ARG A 125 -1.55 4.41 -19.71
CA ARG A 125 -0.51 5.33 -19.23
C ARG A 125 0.86 4.67 -19.25
N TYR A 126 1.31 4.26 -20.44
CA TYR A 126 2.50 3.45 -20.61
C TYR A 126 3.81 4.14 -20.19
N VAL A 127 3.91 5.46 -20.34
CA VAL A 127 5.10 6.23 -19.90
C VAL A 127 5.29 6.15 -18.39
N ASP A 128 4.20 6.32 -17.63
CA ASP A 128 4.22 6.22 -16.17
C ASP A 128 4.50 4.76 -15.74
N ALA A 129 3.89 3.79 -16.43
CA ALA A 129 4.12 2.37 -16.15
C ALA A 129 5.58 1.96 -16.39
N LYS A 130 6.20 2.50 -17.46
CA LYS A 130 7.61 2.29 -17.78
C LYS A 130 8.49 2.77 -16.63
N ALA A 131 8.23 3.96 -16.09
CA ALA A 131 8.99 4.49 -14.96
C ALA A 131 8.91 3.58 -13.72
N ASP A 132 7.73 3.04 -13.43
CA ASP A 132 7.54 2.09 -12.33
C ASP A 132 8.33 0.79 -12.52
N TYR A 133 8.26 0.20 -13.71
CA TYR A 133 8.99 -1.04 -14.02
C TYR A 133 10.50 -0.84 -14.10
N ALA A 134 10.98 0.31 -14.60
CA ALA A 134 12.40 0.64 -14.58
C ALA A 134 12.95 0.69 -13.15
N LYS A 135 12.25 1.39 -12.25
CA LYS A 135 12.63 1.43 -10.83
C LYS A 135 12.51 0.06 -10.16
N ALA A 136 11.53 -0.76 -10.54
CA ALA A 136 11.42 -2.12 -10.02
C ALA A 136 12.60 -3.01 -10.46
N VAL A 137 13.08 -2.87 -11.70
CA VAL A 137 14.29 -3.57 -12.20
C VAL A 137 15.55 -3.10 -11.47
N GLU A 138 15.70 -1.81 -11.19
CA GLU A 138 16.81 -1.31 -10.37
C GLU A 138 16.80 -1.92 -8.96
N LEU A 139 15.60 -2.07 -8.37
CA LEU A 139 15.42 -2.68 -7.06
C LEU A 139 15.56 -4.20 -7.06
N ASP A 140 15.32 -4.90 -8.17
CA ASP A 140 15.53 -6.34 -8.31
C ASP A 140 16.11 -6.69 -9.70
N PRO A 141 17.42 -6.48 -9.90
CA PRO A 141 18.06 -6.72 -11.20
C PRO A 141 18.09 -8.19 -11.62
N GLY A 142 17.82 -9.12 -10.70
CA GLY A 142 17.74 -10.55 -10.97
C GLY A 142 16.40 -11.01 -11.52
N SER A 143 15.37 -10.16 -11.50
CA SER A 143 14.02 -10.51 -11.93
C SER A 143 13.86 -10.44 -13.44
N GLU A 144 13.96 -11.59 -14.09
CA GLU A 144 13.70 -11.72 -15.54
C GLU A 144 12.26 -11.37 -15.91
N GLN A 145 11.30 -11.56 -15.00
CA GLN A 145 9.92 -11.16 -15.24
C GLN A 145 9.79 -9.64 -15.35
N LEU A 146 10.40 -8.87 -14.44
CA LEU A 146 10.34 -7.41 -14.48
C LEU A 146 11.00 -6.85 -15.73
N LYS A 147 12.12 -7.44 -16.18
CA LYS A 147 12.80 -7.04 -17.42
C LYS A 147 11.92 -7.30 -18.65
N ARG A 148 11.25 -8.45 -18.71
CA ARG A 148 10.32 -8.78 -19.81
C ARG A 148 9.13 -7.84 -19.83
N ASP A 149 8.52 -7.57 -18.68
CA ASP A 149 7.40 -6.64 -18.57
C ASP A 149 7.81 -5.22 -18.99
N LEU A 150 8.98 -4.74 -18.56
CA LEU A 150 9.52 -3.45 -18.99
C LEU A 150 9.68 -3.39 -20.51
N ALA A 151 10.30 -4.41 -21.12
CA ALA A 151 10.49 -4.45 -22.57
C ALA A 151 9.16 -4.46 -23.35
N MET A 152 8.12 -5.15 -22.83
CA MET A 152 6.78 -5.12 -23.43
C MET A 152 6.15 -3.73 -23.35
N ILE A 153 6.30 -3.04 -22.22
CA ILE A 153 5.77 -1.69 -22.03
C ILE A 153 6.49 -0.68 -22.94
N GLU A 154 7.81 -0.84 -23.11
CA GLU A 154 8.60 0.03 -24.00
C GLU A 154 8.15 -0.04 -25.45
N GLN A 155 7.72 -1.21 -25.93
CA GLN A 155 7.15 -1.36 -27.27
C GLN A 155 5.82 -0.61 -27.41
N GLN A 156 4.99 -0.58 -26.36
CA GLN A 156 3.71 0.14 -26.36
C GLN A 156 3.88 1.67 -26.25
N CYS A 157 4.97 2.15 -25.64
CA CYS A 157 5.30 3.58 -25.62
C CYS A 157 5.77 4.12 -26.98
N ALA A 158 6.30 3.25 -27.84
CA ALA A 158 6.88 3.62 -29.14
C ALA A 158 5.88 3.51 -30.31
N ALA A 159 4.68 2.97 -30.04
CA ALA A 159 3.58 2.81 -31.00
C ALA A 159 2.63 4.02 -30.95
#